data_AF-A0A1W9KTE0-F1
#
_entry.id   AF-A0A1W9KTE0-F1
#
_cell.length_a   1.000
_cell.length_b   1.000
_cell.length_c   1.000
_cell.angle_alpha   90.00
_cell.angle_beta   90.00
_cell.angle_gamma   90.00
#
_symmetry.space_group_name_H-M   'P 1'
#
loop_
_entity.id
_entity.type
_entity.pdbx_description
1 polymer ?
#
loop_
_entity_poly.entity_id
_entity_poly.type
_entity_poly.pdbx_seq_one_letter_code
_entity_poly.pdbx_strand_id
1 'polypeptide(L)'
;MRDKADVMDARILIVDDKGANVLLLEQVLQALGYRQLMSTQDPFAVCALHRALMFLDLDQFKQLNDTQGHDVGDLLLQQLSTRLLLCAREGDCVARFGGDEFVVLLDALGQLERDATLQADSVAQKILQQMRQSFDLLGQRFDSSLSIGAVIFLGAAEPAADLLKKADLAMYRAKTMGRGQVCFFDAIKHTEFKPNRPLALIP
;
A
#
# COMPACT_ATOMS: atom_id res chain seq x y z
N MET A 1 31.17 -6.54 -34.67
CA MET A 1 30.85 -7.83 -34.02
C MET A 1 31.55 -7.80 -32.67
N ARG A 2 30.84 -7.86 -31.54
CA ARG A 2 31.49 -8.07 -30.23
C ARG A 2 32.04 -9.48 -30.18
N ASP A 3 33.26 -9.65 -29.65
CA ASP A 3 33.89 -10.95 -29.55
C ASP A 3 33.14 -11.82 -28.53
N LYS A 4 33.07 -13.12 -28.75
CA LYS A 4 32.35 -14.06 -27.87
C LYS A 4 32.99 -14.09 -26.48
N ALA A 5 34.29 -13.80 -26.40
CA ALA A 5 35.03 -13.62 -25.16
C ALA A 5 34.54 -12.41 -24.34
N ASP A 6 34.26 -11.26 -24.99
CA ASP A 6 33.79 -10.04 -24.31
C ASP A 6 32.44 -10.22 -23.60
N VAL A 7 31.59 -11.12 -24.13
CA VAL A 7 30.29 -11.42 -23.52
C VAL A 7 30.46 -12.26 -22.25
N MET A 8 31.44 -13.17 -22.22
CA MET A 8 31.66 -14.08 -21.09
C MET A 8 32.28 -13.41 -19.85
N ASP A 9 32.97 -12.28 -20.06
CA ASP A 9 33.54 -11.47 -18.99
C ASP A 9 32.61 -10.33 -18.53
N ALA A 10 31.37 -10.29 -19.04
CA ALA A 10 30.37 -9.34 -18.58
C ALA A 10 30.00 -9.59 -17.11
N ARG A 11 29.84 -8.50 -16.35
CA ARG A 11 29.30 -8.54 -14.99
C ARG A 11 27.79 -8.72 -15.04
N ILE A 12 27.31 -9.83 -14.49
CA ILE A 12 25.89 -10.15 -14.38
C ILE A 12 25.51 -10.18 -12.91
N LEU A 13 24.45 -9.44 -12.56
CA LEU A 13 23.82 -9.49 -11.26
C LEU A 13 22.49 -10.23 -11.39
N ILE A 14 22.34 -11.33 -10.66
CA ILE A 14 21.12 -12.12 -10.57
C ILE A 14 20.34 -11.63 -9.35
N VAL A 15 19.06 -11.31 -9.55
CA VAL A 15 18.19 -10.76 -8.50
C VAL A 15 16.88 -11.51 -8.53
N ASP A 16 16.59 -12.27 -7.48
CA ASP A 16 15.35 -13.02 -7.36
C ASP A 16 15.04 -13.24 -5.87
N ASP A 17 13.78 -13.08 -5.47
CA ASP A 17 13.33 -13.23 -4.08
C ASP A 17 13.33 -14.69 -3.60
N LYS A 18 13.53 -15.65 -4.52
CA LYS A 18 13.62 -17.09 -4.23
C LYS A 18 15.03 -17.60 -4.45
N GLY A 19 15.66 -18.06 -3.38
CA GLY A 19 17.03 -18.62 -3.43
C GLY A 19 17.21 -19.79 -4.41
N ALA A 20 16.16 -20.59 -4.64
CA ALA A 20 16.20 -21.68 -5.62
C ALA A 20 16.38 -21.18 -7.07
N ASN A 21 15.75 -20.05 -7.42
CA ASN A 21 15.88 -19.44 -8.74
C ASN A 21 17.27 -18.85 -8.92
N VAL A 22 17.80 -18.17 -7.88
CA VAL A 22 19.16 -17.64 -7.87
C VAL A 22 20.17 -18.76 -8.15
N LEU A 23 20.10 -19.86 -7.41
CA LEU A 23 21.02 -21.00 -7.56
C LEU A 23 20.95 -21.61 -8.97
N LEU A 24 19.74 -21.81 -9.49
CA LEU A 24 19.53 -22.36 -10.82
C LEU A 24 20.14 -21.45 -11.90
N LEU A 25 19.89 -20.15 -11.83
CA LEU A 25 20.40 -19.17 -12.79
C LEU A 25 21.92 -19.04 -12.73
N GLU A 26 22.50 -19.08 -11.52
CA GLU A 26 23.96 -19.12 -11.35
C GLU A 26 24.57 -20.34 -12.05
N GLN A 27 24.04 -21.53 -11.81
CA GLN A 27 24.52 -22.76 -12.43
C GLN A 27 24.41 -22.72 -13.96
N VAL A 28 23.29 -22.23 -14.49
CA VAL A 28 23.09 -22.08 -15.94
C VAL A 28 24.10 -21.11 -16.54
N LEU A 29 24.29 -19.93 -15.93
CA LEU A 29 25.21 -18.92 -16.46
C LEU A 29 26.68 -19.36 -16.33
N GLN A 30 27.06 -20.04 -15.25
CA GLN A 30 28.38 -20.65 -15.12
C GLN A 30 28.62 -21.71 -16.20
N ALA A 31 27.63 -22.59 -16.45
CA ALA A 31 27.73 -23.61 -17.50
C ALA A 31 27.84 -23.02 -18.91
N LEU A 32 27.27 -21.83 -19.13
CA LEU A 32 27.40 -21.07 -20.38
C LEU A 32 28.74 -20.31 -20.51
N GLY A 33 29.56 -20.30 -19.45
CA GLY A 33 30.91 -19.72 -19.45
C GLY A 33 31.01 -18.31 -18.90
N TYR A 34 29.95 -17.74 -18.32
CA TYR A 34 30.00 -16.43 -17.67
C TYR A 34 30.80 -16.49 -16.37
N ARG A 35 31.75 -15.57 -16.20
CA ARG A 35 32.75 -15.64 -15.11
C ARG A 35 32.53 -14.64 -13.98
N GLN A 36 31.81 -13.54 -14.24
CA GLN A 36 31.61 -12.46 -13.27
C GLN A 36 30.14 -12.40 -12.85
N LEU A 37 29.73 -13.35 -12.01
CA LEU A 37 28.38 -13.42 -11.47
C LEU A 37 28.34 -12.86 -10.05
N MET A 38 27.31 -12.07 -9.78
CA MET A 38 26.90 -11.65 -8.44
C MET A 38 25.44 -12.03 -8.27
N SER A 39 25.01 -12.27 -7.04
CA SER A 39 23.60 -12.51 -6.76
C SER A 39 23.16 -11.86 -5.45
N THR A 40 21.86 -11.61 -5.36
CA THR A 40 21.20 -11.20 -4.13
C THR A 40 19.77 -11.73 -4.11
N GLN A 41 19.32 -12.12 -2.92
CA GLN A 41 17.92 -12.45 -2.64
C GLN A 41 17.12 -11.23 -2.18
N ASP A 42 17.78 -10.08 -2.06
CA ASP A 42 17.17 -8.80 -1.72
C ASP A 42 17.09 -7.91 -2.96
N PRO A 43 15.93 -7.83 -3.64
CA PRO A 43 15.73 -6.93 -4.77
C PRO A 43 15.92 -5.45 -4.41
N PHE A 44 15.66 -5.08 -3.15
CA PHE A 44 15.79 -3.71 -2.66
C PHE A 44 17.25 -3.29 -2.50
N ALA A 45 18.18 -4.24 -2.37
CA ALA A 45 19.62 -3.98 -2.39
C ALA A 45 20.15 -3.58 -3.78
N VAL A 46 19.38 -3.80 -4.85
CA VAL A 46 19.78 -3.54 -6.23
C VAL A 46 19.12 -2.30 -6.80
N CYS A 47 17.83 -2.13 -6.54
CA CYS A 47 17.10 -0.94 -6.92
C CYS A 47 16.05 -0.61 -5.86
N ALA A 48 15.94 0.68 -5.51
CA ALA A 48 14.84 1.12 -4.67
C ALA A 48 13.52 0.95 -5.45
N LEU A 49 12.52 0.37 -4.78
CA LEU A 49 11.16 0.23 -5.31
C LEU A 49 10.24 1.21 -4.60
N HIS A 50 9.25 1.68 -5.34
CA HIS A 50 8.17 2.46 -4.78
C HIS A 50 7.28 1.60 -3.90
N ARG A 51 6.73 2.25 -2.89
CA ARG A 51 5.76 1.74 -1.93
C ARG A 51 4.59 2.71 -1.86
N ALA A 52 3.48 2.24 -1.33
CA ALA A 52 2.36 3.12 -1.02
C ALA A 52 1.94 2.94 0.43
N LEU A 53 1.69 4.06 1.11
CA LEU A 53 1.02 4.06 2.40
C LEU A 53 -0.40 4.56 2.19
N MET A 54 -1.37 3.76 2.62
CA MET A 54 -2.78 4.11 2.63
C MET A 54 -3.26 4.29 4.06
N PHE A 55 -3.96 5.40 4.32
CA PHE A 55 -4.71 5.64 5.54
C PHE A 55 -6.20 5.52 5.22
N LEU A 56 -6.89 4.68 5.98
CA LEU A 56 -8.27 4.27 5.72
C LEU A 56 -9.10 4.59 6.97
N ASP A 57 -10.30 5.10 6.76
CA ASP A 57 -11.26 5.38 7.83
C ASP A 57 -12.67 4.95 7.39
N LEU A 58 -13.38 4.29 8.29
CA LEU A 58 -14.77 3.90 8.12
C LEU A 58 -15.71 5.10 8.14
N ASP A 59 -16.38 5.29 7.01
CA ASP A 59 -17.36 6.34 6.89
C ASP A 59 -18.55 6.06 7.83
N GLN A 60 -18.86 7.05 8.68
CA GLN A 60 -20.02 7.05 9.58
C GLN A 60 -19.98 5.98 10.69
N PHE A 61 -18.81 5.44 11.03
CA PHE A 61 -18.68 4.42 12.10
C PHE A 61 -19.26 4.85 13.44
N LYS A 62 -19.02 6.10 13.85
CA LYS A 62 -19.60 6.65 15.09
C LYS A 62 -21.14 6.60 15.08
N GLN A 63 -21.77 6.91 13.95
CA GLN A 63 -23.23 6.88 13.84
C GLN A 63 -23.78 5.45 13.98
N LEU A 64 -23.07 4.45 13.48
CA LEU A 64 -23.40 3.05 13.72
C LEU A 64 -23.35 2.74 15.22
N ASN A 65 -22.26 3.07 15.91
CA ASN A 65 -22.12 2.81 17.35
C ASN A 65 -23.21 3.50 18.17
N ASP A 66 -23.51 4.77 17.84
CA ASP A 66 -24.54 5.54 18.54
C ASP A 66 -25.95 4.94 18.32
N THR A 67 -26.18 4.24 17.19
CA THR A 67 -27.49 3.69 16.82
C THR A 67 -27.68 2.22 17.22
N GLN A 68 -26.63 1.40 17.07
CA GLN A 68 -26.69 -0.07 17.19
C GLN A 68 -25.82 -0.61 18.34
N GLY A 69 -25.07 0.26 19.02
CA GLY A 69 -24.19 -0.11 20.12
C GLY A 69 -22.80 -0.56 19.65
N HIS A 70 -21.86 -0.52 20.60
CA HIS A 70 -20.45 -0.84 20.35
C HIS A 70 -20.21 -2.30 19.93
N ASP A 71 -21.00 -3.25 20.41
CA ASP A 71 -20.89 -4.66 20.04
C ASP A 71 -21.06 -4.88 18.53
N VAL A 72 -21.99 -4.13 17.92
CA VAL A 72 -22.23 -4.16 16.47
C VAL A 72 -21.09 -3.47 15.71
N GLY A 73 -20.54 -2.39 16.26
CA GLY A 73 -19.33 -1.76 15.73
C GLY A 73 -18.12 -2.69 15.72
N ASP A 74 -17.93 -3.47 16.78
CA ASP A 74 -16.84 -4.44 16.87
C ASP A 74 -16.97 -5.56 15.83
N LEU A 75 -18.20 -6.05 15.60
CA LEU A 75 -18.48 -7.00 14.52
C LEU A 75 -18.15 -6.42 13.14
N LEU A 76 -18.50 -5.16 12.90
CA LEU A 76 -18.15 -4.48 11.65
C LEU A 76 -16.63 -4.40 11.48
N LEU A 77 -15.89 -4.02 12.52
CA LEU A 77 -14.43 -3.93 12.47
C LEU A 77 -13.76 -5.30 12.23
N GLN A 78 -14.30 -6.37 12.81
CA GLN A 78 -13.83 -7.73 12.55
C GLN A 78 -14.05 -8.14 11.08
N GLN A 79 -15.24 -7.89 10.53
CA GLN A 79 -15.51 -8.19 9.12
C GLN A 79 -14.69 -7.32 8.17
N LEU A 80 -14.53 -6.03 8.50
CA LEU A 80 -13.67 -5.11 7.75
C LEU A 80 -12.23 -5.64 7.70
N SER A 81 -11.67 -6.01 8.84
CA SER A 81 -10.29 -6.52 8.92
C SER A 81 -10.10 -7.77 8.03
N THR A 82 -11.09 -8.66 8.04
CA THR A 82 -11.09 -9.86 7.18
C THR A 82 -11.10 -9.49 5.70
N ARG A 83 -11.97 -8.54 5.30
CA ARG A 83 -12.04 -8.07 3.91
C ARG A 83 -10.77 -7.34 3.47
N LEU A 84 -10.14 -6.57 4.35
CA LEU A 84 -8.87 -5.89 4.08
C LEU A 84 -7.74 -6.89 3.84
N LEU A 85 -7.64 -7.93 4.68
CA LEU A 85 -6.63 -8.98 4.51
C LEU A 85 -6.79 -9.75 3.19
N LEU A 86 -8.03 -9.95 2.71
CA LEU A 86 -8.29 -10.53 1.38
C LEU A 86 -7.94 -9.59 0.22
N CYS A 87 -7.86 -8.28 0.49
CA CYS A 87 -7.45 -7.30 -0.50
C CYS A 87 -5.93 -7.24 -0.65
N ALA A 88 -5.21 -7.39 0.46
CA ALA A 88 -3.76 -7.37 0.55
C ALA A 88 -3.11 -8.55 -0.17
N ARG A 89 -1.92 -8.31 -0.75
CA ARG A 89 -1.06 -9.33 -1.36
C ARG A 89 -0.08 -9.87 -0.32
N GLU A 90 0.60 -10.95 -0.66
CA GLU A 90 1.76 -11.40 0.10
C GLU A 90 2.83 -10.29 0.09
N GLY A 91 3.33 -9.92 1.28
CA GLY A 91 4.27 -8.80 1.47
C GLY A 91 3.62 -7.46 1.85
N ASP A 92 2.33 -7.27 1.58
CA ASP A 92 1.60 -6.08 2.05
C ASP A 92 1.32 -6.19 3.56
N CYS A 93 1.27 -5.05 4.25
CA CYS A 93 0.96 -5.00 5.68
C CYS A 93 -0.35 -4.26 5.92
N VAL A 94 -1.23 -4.86 6.72
CA VAL A 94 -2.48 -4.25 7.18
C VAL A 94 -2.41 -4.10 8.70
N ALA A 95 -2.63 -2.89 9.20
CA ALA A 95 -2.64 -2.60 10.62
C ALA A 95 -3.88 -1.78 10.99
N ARG A 96 -4.44 -2.05 12.18
CA ARG A 96 -5.41 -1.15 12.79
C ARG A 96 -4.64 -0.08 13.55
N PHE A 97 -4.84 1.18 13.18
CA PHE A 97 -4.10 2.31 13.75
C PHE A 97 -4.85 2.95 14.92
N GLY A 98 -6.18 3.00 14.82
CA GLY A 98 -7.06 3.63 15.80
C GLY A 98 -8.37 2.86 15.99
N GLY A 99 -9.42 3.56 16.43
CA GLY A 99 -10.75 2.99 16.64
C GLY A 99 -11.29 2.35 15.36
N ASP A 100 -11.49 3.17 14.34
CA ASP A 100 -12.04 2.82 13.03
C ASP A 100 -11.07 3.09 11.87
N GLU A 101 -9.83 3.37 12.22
CA GLU A 101 -8.75 3.74 11.32
C GLU A 101 -7.82 2.54 11.05
N PHE A 102 -7.49 2.35 9.79
CA PHE A 102 -6.60 1.31 9.31
C PHE A 102 -5.49 1.91 8.43
N VAL A 103 -4.34 1.26 8.46
CA VAL A 103 -3.21 1.57 7.59
C VAL A 103 -2.89 0.35 6.76
N VAL A 104 -2.69 0.58 5.45
CA VAL A 104 -2.20 -0.45 4.54
C VAL A 104 -0.90 0.03 3.92
N LEU A 105 0.17 -0.74 4.09
CA LEU A 105 1.45 -0.54 3.43
C LEU A 105 1.54 -1.53 2.27
N LEU A 106 1.58 -0.99 1.05
CA LEU A 106 1.84 -1.76 -0.15
C LEU A 106 3.33 -1.74 -0.46
N ASP A 107 3.93 -2.93 -0.58
CA ASP A 107 5.35 -3.06 -0.88
C ASP A 107 5.60 -3.41 -2.36
N ALA A 108 6.82 -3.20 -2.81
CA ALA A 108 7.34 -3.63 -4.12
C ALA A 108 6.45 -3.23 -5.33
N LEU A 109 5.98 -1.98 -5.38
CA LEU A 109 5.11 -1.50 -6.46
C LEU A 109 5.84 -1.19 -7.79
N GLY A 110 7.16 -1.39 -7.82
CA GLY A 110 7.99 -1.20 -9.01
C GLY A 110 8.88 0.04 -8.96
N GLN A 111 9.68 0.23 -10.01
CA GLN A 111 10.70 1.29 -10.06
C GLN A 111 10.15 2.63 -10.51
N LEU A 112 9.09 2.65 -11.33
CA LEU A 112 8.51 3.87 -11.87
C LEU A 112 7.33 4.31 -11.00
N GLU A 113 7.35 5.56 -10.55
CA GLU A 113 6.30 6.15 -9.71
C GLU A 113 4.91 6.05 -10.36
N ARG A 114 4.84 6.23 -11.68
CA ARG A 114 3.59 6.10 -12.45
C ARG A 114 2.98 4.71 -12.33
N ASP A 115 3.79 3.67 -12.52
CA ASP A 115 3.31 2.28 -12.47
C ASP A 115 2.93 1.91 -11.04
N ALA A 116 3.71 2.38 -10.07
CA ALA A 116 3.40 2.19 -8.66
C ALA A 116 2.09 2.86 -8.26
N THR A 117 1.83 4.07 -8.76
CA THR A 117 0.56 4.80 -8.56
C THR A 117 -0.62 4.02 -9.13
N LEU A 118 -0.51 3.49 -10.36
CA LEU A 118 -1.56 2.69 -10.99
C LEU A 118 -1.84 1.40 -10.21
N GLN A 119 -0.79 0.73 -9.72
CA GLN A 119 -0.95 -0.47 -8.89
C GLN A 119 -1.60 -0.15 -7.54
N ALA A 120 -1.16 0.92 -6.88
CA ALA A 120 -1.75 1.38 -5.63
C ALA A 120 -3.22 1.74 -5.82
N ASP A 121 -3.57 2.47 -6.89
CA ASP A 121 -4.97 2.80 -7.19
C ASP A 121 -5.79 1.52 -7.42
N SER A 122 -5.27 0.56 -8.18
CA SER A 122 -5.95 -0.74 -8.37
C SER A 122 -6.26 -1.44 -7.05
N VAL A 123 -5.32 -1.45 -6.09
CA VAL A 123 -5.56 -2.02 -4.76
C VAL A 123 -6.56 -1.20 -3.96
N ALA A 124 -6.48 0.13 -3.98
CA ALA A 124 -7.44 1.00 -3.31
C ALA A 124 -8.87 0.81 -3.85
N GLN A 125 -9.04 0.72 -5.17
CA GLN A 125 -10.33 0.45 -5.81
C GLN A 125 -10.86 -0.94 -5.44
N LYS A 126 -9.97 -1.96 -5.37
CA LYS A 126 -10.34 -3.30 -4.89
C LYS A 126 -10.87 -3.24 -3.46
N ILE A 127 -10.19 -2.53 -2.56
CA ILE A 127 -10.62 -2.32 -1.18
C ILE A 127 -12.00 -1.65 -1.13
N LEU A 128 -12.17 -0.53 -1.83
CA LEU A 128 -13.44 0.20 -1.89
C LEU A 128 -14.59 -0.70 -2.39
N GLN A 129 -14.34 -1.50 -3.42
CA GLN A 129 -15.32 -2.43 -3.95
C GLN A 129 -15.73 -3.51 -2.95
N GLN A 130 -14.79 -4.06 -2.18
CA GLN A 130 -15.09 -5.03 -1.12
C GLN A 130 -15.88 -4.38 0.04
N MET A 131 -15.62 -3.10 0.35
CA MET A 131 -16.32 -2.41 1.43
C MET A 131 -17.72 -1.95 1.06
N ARG A 132 -18.00 -1.73 -0.23
CA ARG A 132 -19.36 -1.44 -0.72
C ARG A 132 -20.31 -2.63 -0.63
N GLN A 133 -19.81 -3.84 -0.41
CA GLN A 133 -20.68 -4.99 -0.15
C GLN A 133 -21.30 -4.85 1.24
N SER A 134 -22.61 -5.08 1.38
CA SER A 134 -23.26 -5.01 2.69
C SER A 134 -22.59 -5.95 3.70
N PHE A 135 -22.49 -5.49 4.94
CA PHE A 135 -22.07 -6.29 6.08
C PHE A 135 -23.29 -6.97 6.68
N ASP A 136 -23.16 -8.24 7.05
CA ASP A 136 -24.21 -8.94 7.80
C ASP A 136 -23.87 -8.81 9.29
N LEU A 137 -24.59 -7.92 9.97
CA LEU A 137 -24.41 -7.63 11.38
C LEU A 137 -25.62 -8.18 12.12
N LEU A 138 -25.49 -9.40 12.66
CA LEU A 138 -26.53 -10.09 13.43
C LEU A 138 -27.84 -10.32 12.62
N GLY A 139 -27.73 -10.63 11.33
CA GLY A 139 -28.87 -10.87 10.44
C GLY A 139 -29.45 -9.60 9.80
N GLN A 140 -28.85 -8.43 10.08
CA GLN A 140 -29.19 -7.17 9.43
C GLN A 140 -28.12 -6.77 8.43
N ARG A 141 -28.55 -6.28 7.26
CA ARG A 141 -27.64 -5.74 6.26
C ARG A 141 -27.29 -4.30 6.58
N PHE A 142 -26.00 -4.02 6.67
CA PHE A 142 -25.47 -2.68 6.88
C PHE A 142 -24.56 -2.27 5.73
N ASP A 143 -24.83 -1.11 5.14
CA ASP A 143 -23.99 -0.55 4.09
C ASP A 143 -23.04 0.48 4.69
N SER A 144 -21.77 0.37 4.34
CA SER A 144 -20.73 1.31 4.75
C SER A 144 -19.75 1.54 3.60
N SER A 145 -18.86 2.50 3.77
CA SER A 145 -17.78 2.78 2.84
C SER A 145 -16.51 3.17 3.58
N LEU A 146 -15.42 3.29 2.84
CA LEU A 146 -14.16 3.81 3.34
C LEU A 146 -13.79 5.08 2.61
N SER A 147 -13.20 6.01 3.35
CA SER A 147 -12.42 7.10 2.78
C SER A 147 -10.94 6.70 2.86
N ILE A 148 -10.24 6.75 1.72
CA ILE A 148 -8.84 6.30 1.61
C ILE A 148 -7.96 7.48 1.19
N GLY A 149 -6.87 7.69 1.91
CA GLY A 149 -5.79 8.60 1.51
C GLY A 149 -4.53 7.82 1.22
N ALA A 150 -3.87 8.06 0.09
CA ALA A 150 -2.68 7.33 -0.33
C ALA A 150 -1.49 8.25 -0.59
N VAL A 151 -0.29 7.81 -0.26
CA VAL A 151 0.98 8.48 -0.63
C VAL A 151 1.93 7.45 -1.25
N ILE A 152 2.53 7.80 -2.39
CA ILE A 152 3.57 7.01 -3.04
C ILE A 152 4.93 7.52 -2.54
N PHE A 153 5.85 6.61 -2.24
CA PHE A 153 7.19 6.97 -1.78
C PHE A 153 8.22 5.93 -2.23
N LEU A 154 9.49 6.33 -2.29
CA LEU A 154 10.60 5.50 -2.74
C LEU A 154 11.52 5.15 -1.57
N GLY A 155 11.68 3.86 -1.26
CA GLY A 155 12.57 3.39 -0.20
C GLY A 155 12.28 4.02 1.17
N ALA A 156 13.33 4.36 1.92
CA ALA A 156 13.24 4.99 3.24
C ALA A 156 13.44 6.52 3.19
N ALA A 157 13.12 7.16 2.06
CA ALA A 157 13.41 8.57 1.83
C ALA A 157 12.67 9.52 2.77
N GLU A 158 11.58 9.08 3.41
CA GLU A 158 10.75 9.91 4.28
C GLU A 158 10.46 9.24 5.63
N PRO A 159 10.42 9.99 6.74
CA PRO A 159 10.00 9.47 8.04
C PRO A 159 8.56 8.94 8.00
N ALA A 160 8.30 7.83 8.71
CA ALA A 160 6.97 7.23 8.77
C ALA A 160 5.88 8.21 9.25
N ALA A 161 6.20 9.08 10.20
CA ALA A 161 5.28 10.10 10.71
C ALA A 161 4.82 11.09 9.61
N ASP A 162 5.71 11.47 8.70
CA ASP A 162 5.38 12.38 7.60
C ASP A 162 4.52 11.68 6.55
N LEU A 163 4.82 10.42 6.23
CA LEU A 163 4.00 9.61 5.33
C LEU A 163 2.57 9.43 5.88
N LEU A 164 2.44 9.10 7.16
CA LEU A 164 1.14 8.97 7.83
C LEU A 164 0.36 10.28 7.77
N LYS A 165 1.00 11.41 8.07
CA LYS A 165 0.37 12.73 8.01
C LYS A 165 -0.09 13.10 6.59
N LYS A 166 0.69 12.77 5.57
CA LYS A 166 0.33 12.99 4.16
C LYS A 166 -0.86 12.14 3.76
N ALA A 167 -0.85 10.85 4.13
CA ALA A 167 -1.94 9.93 3.85
C ALA A 167 -3.24 10.35 4.56
N ASP A 168 -3.17 10.73 5.84
CA ASP A 168 -4.30 11.27 6.60
C ASP A 168 -4.90 12.52 5.94
N LEU A 169 -4.06 13.48 5.51
CA LEU A 169 -4.56 14.66 4.82
C LEU A 169 -5.30 14.31 3.52
N ALA A 170 -4.79 13.33 2.77
CA ALA A 170 -5.43 12.86 1.56
C ALA A 170 -6.75 12.12 1.86
N MET A 171 -6.81 11.34 2.93
CA MET A 171 -8.03 10.66 3.39
C MET A 171 -9.08 11.68 3.83
N TYR A 172 -8.67 12.74 4.52
CA TYR A 172 -9.57 13.82 4.91
C TYR A 172 -10.15 14.51 3.67
N ARG A 173 -9.33 14.74 2.63
CA ARG A 173 -9.86 15.23 1.34
C ARG A 173 -10.90 14.28 0.75
N ALA A 174 -10.65 12.97 0.75
CA ALA A 174 -11.62 11.98 0.30
C ALA A 174 -12.96 12.08 1.07
N LYS A 175 -12.91 12.28 2.39
CA LYS A 175 -14.11 12.54 3.21
C LYS A 175 -14.87 13.79 2.76
N THR A 176 -14.15 14.89 2.52
CA THR A 176 -14.77 16.17 2.11
C THR A 176 -15.33 16.15 0.69
N MET A 177 -14.83 15.27 -0.18
CA MET A 177 -15.25 15.15 -1.58
C MET A 177 -16.44 14.19 -1.78
N GLY A 178 -17.02 13.66 -0.70
CA GLY A 178 -18.21 12.81 -0.77
C GLY A 178 -18.04 11.40 -0.22
N ARG A 179 -16.87 11.06 0.35
CA ARG A 179 -16.56 9.75 0.95
C ARG A 179 -16.57 8.60 -0.06
N GLY A 180 -16.27 7.38 0.39
CA GLY A 180 -16.34 6.18 -0.46
C GLY A 180 -15.40 6.19 -1.67
N GLN A 181 -14.26 6.89 -1.54
CA GLN A 181 -13.29 7.12 -2.60
C GLN A 181 -11.85 7.15 -2.07
N VAL A 182 -10.90 7.11 -2.99
CA VAL A 182 -9.47 7.27 -2.72
C VAL A 182 -8.98 8.65 -3.19
N CYS A 183 -8.05 9.25 -2.45
CA CYS A 183 -7.32 10.44 -2.87
C CYS A 183 -5.82 10.23 -2.66
N PHE A 184 -5.02 10.60 -3.66
CA PHE A 184 -3.56 10.55 -3.57
C PHE A 184 -2.99 11.90 -3.11
N PHE A 185 -1.99 11.88 -2.25
CA PHE A 185 -1.36 13.10 -1.75
C PHE A 185 -0.65 13.89 -2.85
N ASP A 186 -0.04 13.27 -3.87
CA ASP A 186 0.62 14.05 -4.92
C ASP A 186 -0.36 14.80 -5.83
N ALA A 187 -1.60 14.31 -5.96
CA ALA A 187 -2.68 15.05 -6.62
C ALA A 187 -3.09 16.33 -5.85
N ILE A 188 -2.77 16.40 -4.55
CA ILE A 188 -2.98 17.57 -3.68
C ILE A 188 -1.96 18.67 -3.99
N LYS A 189 -0.72 18.31 -4.36
CA LYS A 189 0.34 19.29 -4.66
C LYS A 189 0.01 20.18 -5.86
N HIS A 190 -0.81 19.70 -6.80
CA HIS A 190 -1.27 20.47 -7.97
C HIS A 190 -2.54 21.30 -7.72
N THR A 191 -3.15 21.17 -6.54
CA THR A 191 -4.32 21.95 -6.12
C THR A 191 -4.02 22.61 -4.78
N GLU A 192 -3.46 23.82 -4.85
CA GLU A 192 -3.10 24.71 -3.73
C GLU A 192 -3.86 24.39 -2.43
N PHE A 193 -3.19 23.73 -1.49
CA PHE A 193 -3.70 23.60 -0.14
C PHE A 193 -3.10 24.72 0.72
N LYS A 194 -3.93 25.68 1.13
CA LYS A 194 -3.63 26.53 2.30
C LYS A 194 -4.15 25.81 3.54
N PRO A 195 -3.29 25.21 4.37
CA PRO A 195 -3.75 24.60 5.61
C PRO A 195 -4.07 25.74 6.58
N ASN A 196 -5.35 25.94 6.89
CA ASN A 196 -5.76 26.84 7.95
C ASN A 196 -6.50 26.05 9.03
N ARG A 197 -5.73 25.38 9.89
CA ARG A 197 -6.01 25.27 11.34
C ARG A 197 -4.87 24.54 12.06
N PRO A 198 -4.46 25.01 13.25
CA PRO A 198 -3.51 24.29 14.10
C PRO A 198 -4.16 23.03 14.67
N LEU A 199 -3.40 21.94 14.70
CA LEU A 199 -3.72 20.74 15.47
C LEU A 199 -3.84 21.16 16.94
N ALA A 200 -5.07 21.18 17.47
CA ALA A 200 -5.30 21.32 18.88
C ALA A 200 -4.84 20.03 19.57
N LEU A 201 -3.76 20.14 20.33
CA LEU A 201 -3.48 19.21 21.43
C LEU A 201 -4.68 19.28 22.38
N ILE A 202 -5.41 18.17 22.48
CA ILE A 202 -6.48 17.96 23.47
C ILE A 202 -5.80 17.40 24.73
N PRO A 203 -6.23 17.83 25.94
CA PRO A 203 -5.35 18.16 27.07
C PRO A 203 -4.83 16.98 27.89
#